data_AF-A0A820EZR6-F1
#
_entry.id   AF-A0A820EZR6-F1
#
_cell.length_a   1.000
_cell.length_b   1.000
_cell.length_c   1.000
_cell.angle_alpha   90.00
_cell.angle_beta   90.00
_cell.angle_gamma   90.00
#
_symmetry.space_group_name_H-M   'P 1'
#
loop_
_entity.id
_entity.type
_entity.pdbx_description
1 polymer ?
#
loop_
_entity_poly.entity_id
_entity_poly.type
_entity_poly.pdbx_seq_one_letter_code
_entity_poly.pdbx_strand_id
1 'polypeptide(L)'
;DIYKLSENEIDELGSWVYPIYFDFLPAFRLATILTFPKWYGNLSANPCMNNTSCPQNSRCLPIFNQEHPRFRCSCRSNFYSKNCEAIELKCLSYCSSNALCRPESRGQLTNTNNPLCICPLHGFGPRCNLRHDECHSQPCLNNGTCHLKNDPSGQKSFICKCSKYYYGDYCEKIKLSIYINLNMSSHTLASIIQFYDLRLSKLQLLIQHQQVMIGLPTSIRYNHDRILAPPLAILKVYDSLSKYEYYILYIQQNVTNIHINSTPQQCPHVTAFSYIQNYTSTTAIFHYHHLCRNDKQLLCFHDEDYLCICEYDHSRVDCLSFGLSTDQCNLCFSAGKCLQGDLNNPNDFLCLCPKCSHGQRCEFITFAFGFTLDSLLINDLWIIQIVYTCLVALLFLIGIFTNTCSLVTFKRPYSRTVTVGNYLYIVSIINQCALLFLLLKFIHILGGFTGHDGLNLISCKIISYILFVLTRTTFWLLS
;
A
#
# COMPACT_ATOMS: atom_id res chain seq x y z
N ASP A 1 -8.03 -8.46 28.26
CA ASP A 1 -8.31 -9.90 28.38
C ASP A 1 -8.82 -10.46 27.07
N ILE A 2 -8.66 -11.76 26.88
CA ILE A 2 -8.93 -12.47 25.63
C ILE A 2 -9.89 -13.59 25.93
N TYR A 3 -10.92 -13.67 25.10
CA TYR A 3 -11.99 -14.62 25.25
C TYR A 3 -12.15 -15.41 23.96
N LYS A 4 -12.29 -16.72 24.08
CA LYS A 4 -12.83 -17.57 23.02
C LYS A 4 -14.33 -17.68 23.28
N LEU A 5 -15.11 -17.15 22.33
CA LEU A 5 -16.57 -17.13 22.42
C LEU A 5 -17.13 -18.33 21.65
N SER A 6 -17.99 -19.09 22.30
CA SER A 6 -18.85 -20.09 21.68
C SER A 6 -20.31 -19.73 21.94
N GLU A 7 -21.25 -20.45 21.34
CA GLU A 7 -22.69 -20.17 21.49
C GLU A 7 -23.17 -20.28 22.94
N ASN A 8 -22.56 -21.16 23.73
CA ASN A 8 -23.00 -21.47 25.09
C ASN A 8 -21.93 -21.19 26.16
N GLU A 9 -20.66 -21.08 25.78
CA GLU A 9 -19.54 -20.97 26.72
C GLU A 9 -18.57 -19.84 26.32
N ILE A 10 -17.97 -19.23 27.33
CA ILE A 10 -16.95 -18.19 27.20
C ILE A 10 -15.70 -18.67 27.92
N ASP A 11 -14.66 -18.94 27.16
CA ASP A 11 -13.35 -19.35 27.69
C ASP A 11 -12.41 -18.15 27.77
N GLU A 12 -11.95 -17.83 28.96
CA GLU A 12 -10.95 -16.79 29.19
C GLU A 12 -9.55 -17.39 28.98
N LEU A 13 -8.86 -16.93 27.93
CA LEU A 13 -7.60 -17.55 27.47
C LEU A 13 -6.35 -16.90 28.09
N GLY A 14 -6.41 -15.61 28.39
CA GLY A 14 -5.23 -14.84 28.83
C GLY A 14 -5.42 -13.33 28.71
N SER A 15 -4.34 -12.60 28.96
CA SER A 15 -4.32 -11.13 28.90
C SER A 15 -3.07 -10.60 28.20
N TRP A 16 -3.21 -9.48 27.50
CA TRP A 16 -2.09 -8.62 27.12
C TRP A 16 -2.10 -7.38 28.01
N VAL A 17 -0.94 -7.00 28.54
CA VAL A 17 -0.80 -5.85 29.45
C VAL A 17 0.14 -4.84 28.82
N TYR A 18 -0.41 -3.77 28.27
CA TYR A 18 0.39 -2.67 27.71
C TYR A 18 0.35 -1.48 28.67
N PRO A 19 1.50 -0.98 29.15
CA PRO A 19 1.54 0.23 29.95
C PRO A 19 1.14 1.44 29.09
N ILE A 20 0.31 2.31 29.66
CA ILE A 20 0.00 3.63 29.10
C ILE A 20 0.93 4.61 29.82
N TYR A 21 1.87 5.21 29.09
CA TYR A 21 2.95 6.00 29.68
C TYR A 21 2.61 7.49 29.91
N PHE A 22 1.37 7.92 29.61
CA PHE A 22 0.98 9.33 29.70
C PHE A 22 -0.36 9.46 30.43
N ASP A 23 -0.36 10.20 31.54
CA ASP A 23 -1.52 10.38 32.43
C ASP A 23 -2.56 11.37 31.88
N PHE A 24 -2.22 12.14 30.84
CA PHE A 24 -3.08 13.18 30.27
C PHE A 24 -2.83 13.35 28.78
N LEU A 25 -3.54 12.62 27.91
CA LEU A 25 -3.69 13.09 26.53
C LEU A 25 -5.12 12.88 25.99
N PRO A 26 -5.64 13.87 25.24
CA PRO A 26 -6.98 13.86 24.68
C PRO A 26 -7.07 12.85 23.53
N ALA A 27 -8.03 11.93 23.61
CA ALA A 27 -8.58 11.11 22.51
C ALA A 27 -7.60 10.64 21.41
N PHE A 28 -6.46 10.04 21.76
CA PHE A 28 -5.65 9.28 20.79
C PHE A 28 -6.06 7.81 20.78
N ARG A 29 -6.25 7.25 19.58
CA ARG A 29 -6.49 5.82 19.37
C ARG A 29 -5.17 5.07 19.53
N LEU A 30 -5.07 4.21 20.55
CA LEU A 30 -3.96 3.26 20.70
C LEU A 30 -4.22 2.06 19.79
N ALA A 31 -3.28 1.76 18.89
CA ALA A 31 -3.29 0.57 18.06
C ALA A 31 -2.09 -0.31 18.43
N THR A 32 -2.33 -1.55 18.80
CA THR A 32 -1.29 -2.52 19.12
C THR A 32 -1.50 -3.79 18.30
N ILE A 33 -0.42 -4.37 17.79
CA ILE A 33 -0.50 -5.69 17.16
C ILE A 33 -0.41 -6.73 18.26
N LEU A 34 -1.43 -7.57 18.37
CA LEU A 34 -1.51 -8.64 19.34
C LEU A 34 -1.01 -9.93 18.70
N THR A 35 0.08 -10.47 19.23
CA THR A 35 0.65 -11.74 18.76
C THR A 35 0.48 -12.81 19.83
N PHE A 36 0.04 -13.99 19.43
CA PHE A 36 0.10 -15.17 20.29
C PHE A 36 1.56 -15.60 20.42
N PRO A 37 2.06 -15.87 21.64
CA PRO A 37 3.43 -16.28 21.81
C PRO A 37 3.62 -17.71 21.30
N LYS A 38 4.82 -18.04 20.86
CA LYS A 38 5.15 -19.36 20.28
C LYS A 38 4.93 -20.53 21.25
N TRP A 39 4.92 -20.27 22.56
CA TRP A 39 4.65 -21.28 23.58
C TRP A 39 3.15 -21.58 23.74
N TYR A 40 2.25 -20.76 23.21
CA TYR A 40 0.81 -20.99 23.29
C TYR A 40 0.44 -22.27 22.51
N GLY A 41 0.04 -23.32 23.25
CA GLY A 41 -0.17 -24.68 22.72
C GLY A 41 0.83 -25.72 23.23
N ASN A 42 1.95 -25.28 23.83
CA ASN A 42 2.92 -26.15 24.50
C ASN A 42 2.68 -26.14 26.02
N LEU A 43 2.19 -27.26 26.57
CA LEU A 43 1.81 -27.36 28.00
C LEU A 43 3.00 -27.16 28.95
N SER A 44 4.25 -27.41 28.56
CA SER A 44 5.40 -27.30 29.47
C SER A 44 5.85 -25.86 29.77
N ALA A 45 5.42 -24.88 28.97
CA ALA A 45 5.82 -23.47 29.09
C ALA A 45 4.68 -22.54 29.57
N ASN A 46 3.51 -23.11 29.90
CA ASN A 46 2.37 -22.33 30.37
C ASN A 46 2.56 -21.95 31.86
N PRO A 47 2.59 -20.64 32.21
CA PRO A 47 2.78 -20.17 33.58
C PRO A 47 1.70 -20.64 34.57
N CYS A 48 0.57 -21.15 34.09
CA CYS A 48 -0.55 -21.62 34.90
C CYS A 48 -0.56 -23.13 35.14
N MET A 49 0.47 -23.88 34.73
CA MET A 49 0.50 -25.36 34.84
C MET A 49 0.92 -25.88 36.21
N ASN A 50 1.75 -25.13 36.92
CA ASN A 50 2.08 -25.44 38.31
C ASN A 50 0.99 -24.83 39.19
N ASN A 51 0.05 -25.67 39.60
CA ASN A 51 -1.07 -25.28 40.44
C ASN A 51 -0.56 -24.50 41.67
N THR A 52 -1.25 -23.41 42.00
CA THR A 52 -1.16 -22.59 43.24
C THR A 52 -0.28 -21.33 43.20
N SER A 53 -0.95 -20.20 42.93
CA SER A 53 -0.90 -18.99 43.78
C SER A 53 -2.11 -18.09 43.51
N CYS A 54 -3.21 -18.65 43.01
CA CYS A 54 -4.43 -17.91 42.78
C CYS A 54 -5.45 -18.25 43.88
N PRO A 55 -6.16 -17.25 44.41
CA PRO A 55 -7.10 -17.45 45.52
C PRO A 55 -8.27 -18.35 45.10
N GLN A 56 -9.03 -18.86 46.07
CA GLN A 56 -10.23 -19.65 45.76
C GLN A 56 -11.21 -18.85 44.89
N ASN A 57 -12.01 -19.54 44.09
CA ASN A 57 -12.94 -18.93 43.12
C ASN A 57 -12.27 -18.03 42.06
N SER A 58 -11.00 -18.27 41.73
CA SER A 58 -10.31 -17.63 40.62
C SER A 58 -9.79 -18.62 39.58
N ARG A 59 -9.31 -18.10 38.45
CA ARG A 59 -8.65 -18.80 37.36
C ARG A 59 -7.31 -18.12 37.08
N CYS A 60 -6.28 -18.93 36.81
CA CYS A 60 -4.99 -18.43 36.37
C CYS A 60 -5.03 -18.11 34.88
N LEU A 61 -4.57 -16.93 34.50
CA LEU A 61 -4.49 -16.46 33.13
C LEU A 61 -3.05 -16.08 32.78
N PRO A 62 -2.49 -16.58 31.68
CA PRO A 62 -1.17 -16.14 31.23
C PRO A 62 -1.19 -14.71 30.68
N ILE A 63 -0.05 -14.02 30.83
CA ILE A 63 0.21 -12.74 30.18
C ILE A 63 1.06 -12.98 28.93
N PHE A 64 0.53 -12.63 27.75
CA PHE A 64 1.11 -13.05 26.47
C PHE A 64 2.23 -12.14 25.92
N ASN A 65 2.32 -10.87 26.33
CA ASN A 65 3.30 -9.90 25.81
C ASN A 65 4.53 -9.68 26.72
N GLN A 66 4.93 -10.66 27.52
CA GLN A 66 6.13 -10.55 28.37
C GLN A 66 7.15 -11.63 28.03
N GLU A 67 8.43 -11.27 28.08
CA GLU A 67 9.55 -12.18 27.79
C GLU A 67 9.67 -13.31 28.84
N HIS A 68 9.20 -13.06 30.06
CA HIS A 68 9.10 -14.05 31.12
C HIS A 68 7.65 -14.51 31.31
N PRO A 69 7.42 -15.80 31.60
CA PRO A 69 6.08 -16.36 31.77
C PRO A 69 5.45 -15.80 33.06
N ARG A 70 4.70 -14.70 32.92
CA ARG A 70 3.85 -14.15 33.99
C ARG A 70 2.41 -14.64 33.87
N PHE A 71 1.75 -14.73 35.01
CA PHE A 71 0.31 -14.97 35.09
C PHE A 71 -0.38 -13.93 35.97
N ARG A 72 -1.69 -13.85 35.81
CA ARG A 72 -2.62 -13.05 36.61
C ARG A 72 -3.75 -13.97 37.08
N CYS A 73 -4.26 -13.74 38.28
CA CYS A 73 -5.47 -14.39 38.74
C CYS A 73 -6.68 -13.53 38.37
N SER A 74 -7.69 -14.15 37.76
CA SER A 74 -8.97 -13.54 37.41
C SER A 74 -10.06 -14.25 38.19
N CYS A 75 -10.95 -13.50 38.86
CA CYS A 75 -12.06 -14.13 39.59
C CYS A 75 -12.96 -14.92 38.63
N ARG A 76 -13.68 -15.92 39.13
CA ARG A 76 -14.72 -16.59 38.33
C ARG A 76 -15.92 -15.66 38.18
N SER A 77 -16.84 -15.99 37.26
CA SER A 77 -18.07 -15.23 37.05
C SER A 77 -18.78 -14.95 38.39
N ASN A 78 -19.30 -13.73 38.56
CA ASN A 78 -20.01 -13.25 39.76
C ASN A 78 -19.14 -12.96 40.99
N PHE A 79 -17.90 -13.43 41.05
CA PHE A 79 -16.97 -13.15 42.15
C PHE A 79 -16.16 -11.88 41.87
N TYR A 80 -15.86 -11.13 42.94
CA TYR A 80 -15.05 -9.91 42.93
C TYR A 80 -14.26 -9.78 44.24
N SER A 81 -13.55 -8.66 44.44
CA SER A 81 -12.50 -8.44 45.45
C SER A 81 -11.11 -8.99 45.08
N LYS A 82 -10.07 -8.47 45.76
CA LYS A 82 -8.66 -8.85 45.59
C LYS A 82 -8.40 -10.36 45.70
N ASN A 83 -9.19 -11.04 46.54
CA ASN A 83 -9.08 -12.49 46.78
C ASN A 83 -10.26 -13.29 46.21
N CYS A 84 -11.16 -12.69 45.42
CA CYS A 84 -12.33 -13.36 44.85
C CYS A 84 -13.28 -14.00 45.89
N GLU A 85 -13.34 -13.43 47.11
CA GLU A 85 -14.16 -13.93 48.22
C GLU A 85 -15.59 -13.38 48.18
N ALA A 86 -15.77 -12.16 47.67
CA ALA A 86 -17.08 -11.51 47.59
C ALA A 86 -17.85 -11.94 46.32
N ILE A 87 -19.17 -12.09 46.44
CA ILE A 87 -20.06 -12.45 45.33
C ILE A 87 -21.07 -11.32 45.07
N GLU A 88 -21.22 -10.93 43.80
CA GLU A 88 -22.18 -9.91 43.37
C GLU A 88 -23.47 -10.60 42.93
N LEU A 89 -24.51 -10.52 43.77
CA LEU A 89 -25.80 -11.15 43.50
C LEU A 89 -26.51 -10.56 42.29
N LYS A 90 -26.27 -9.28 41.95
CA LYS A 90 -26.86 -8.66 40.75
C LYS A 90 -26.45 -9.34 39.47
N CYS A 91 -25.30 -10.00 39.43
CA CYS A 91 -24.87 -10.76 38.26
C CYS A 91 -25.83 -11.90 37.89
N LEU A 92 -26.51 -12.50 38.87
CA LEU A 92 -27.43 -13.61 38.66
C LEU A 92 -28.72 -13.20 37.94
N SER A 93 -29.13 -11.93 38.10
CA SER A 93 -30.37 -11.41 37.51
C SER A 93 -30.14 -10.44 36.36
N TYR A 94 -28.95 -9.84 36.25
CA TYR A 94 -28.68 -8.77 35.29
C TYR A 94 -28.14 -9.28 33.95
N CYS A 95 -27.20 -10.22 33.96
CA CYS A 95 -26.65 -10.81 32.73
C CYS A 95 -27.45 -12.04 32.30
N SER A 96 -27.40 -12.39 31.02
CA SER A 96 -27.94 -13.67 30.53
C SER A 96 -27.20 -14.86 31.15
N SER A 97 -27.87 -16.02 31.26
CA SER A 97 -27.34 -17.20 31.94
C SER A 97 -26.00 -17.70 31.40
N ASN A 98 -25.73 -17.44 30.11
CA ASN A 98 -24.53 -17.90 29.40
C ASN A 98 -23.47 -16.79 29.26
N ALA A 99 -23.68 -15.63 29.87
CA ALA A 99 -22.75 -14.51 29.85
C ALA A 99 -21.79 -14.56 31.05
N LEU A 100 -20.56 -14.07 30.84
CA LEU A 100 -19.56 -13.92 31.90
C LEU A 100 -19.75 -12.56 32.57
N CYS A 101 -20.08 -12.57 33.86
CA CYS A 101 -20.39 -11.35 34.61
C CYS A 101 -19.18 -10.83 35.41
N ARG A 102 -18.88 -9.54 35.27
CA ARG A 102 -17.77 -8.83 35.91
C ARG A 102 -18.28 -7.64 36.75
N PRO A 103 -18.31 -7.76 38.09
CA PRO A 103 -18.87 -6.72 38.97
C PRO A 103 -18.11 -5.38 38.96
N GLU A 104 -16.77 -5.42 38.97
CA GLU A 104 -15.93 -4.23 39.19
C GLU A 104 -15.55 -3.45 37.91
N SER A 105 -15.94 -3.91 36.72
CA SER A 105 -15.29 -3.45 35.48
C SER A 105 -15.94 -2.23 34.79
N ARG A 106 -17.06 -1.66 35.28
CA ARG A 106 -17.72 -0.51 34.62
C ARG A 106 -18.33 0.57 35.53
N GLY A 107 -18.13 0.50 36.85
CA GLY A 107 -18.76 1.42 37.81
C GLY A 107 -18.38 2.90 37.68
N GLN A 108 -17.38 3.27 36.87
CA GLN A 108 -16.87 4.64 36.82
C GLN A 108 -17.27 5.46 35.59
N LEU A 109 -17.84 4.84 34.54
CA LEU A 109 -18.15 5.54 33.27
C LEU A 109 -19.65 5.82 33.04
N THR A 110 -20.55 5.21 33.80
CA THR A 110 -22.02 5.34 33.55
C THR A 110 -22.83 5.78 34.78
N ASN A 111 -22.19 6.08 35.92
CA ASN A 111 -22.87 6.34 37.21
C ASN A 111 -23.89 5.27 37.64
N THR A 112 -23.83 4.06 37.06
CA THR A 112 -24.69 2.93 37.44
C THR A 112 -23.84 1.82 38.03
N ASN A 113 -24.20 1.34 39.23
CA ASN A 113 -23.58 0.17 39.88
C ASN A 113 -24.04 -1.15 39.24
N ASN A 114 -24.04 -1.21 37.90
CA ASN A 114 -24.42 -2.38 37.13
C ASN A 114 -23.17 -3.17 36.71
N PRO A 115 -23.19 -4.51 36.79
CA PRO A 115 -22.05 -5.32 36.40
C PRO A 115 -21.88 -5.35 34.88
N LEU A 116 -20.64 -5.61 34.42
CA LEU A 116 -20.33 -5.80 33.01
C LEU A 116 -20.65 -7.24 32.58
N CYS A 117 -21.50 -7.41 31.58
CA CYS A 117 -21.75 -8.70 30.94
C CYS A 117 -20.89 -8.86 29.69
N ILE A 118 -20.10 -9.93 29.62
CA ILE A 118 -19.42 -10.36 28.41
C ILE A 118 -20.29 -11.43 27.76
N CYS A 119 -20.72 -11.18 26.52
CA CYS A 119 -21.73 -12.00 25.85
C CYS A 119 -21.11 -13.22 25.15
N PRO A 120 -21.83 -14.36 25.10
CA PRO A 120 -21.43 -15.51 24.28
C PRO A 120 -21.56 -15.15 22.80
N LEU A 121 -21.08 -16.04 21.93
CA LEU A 121 -21.22 -15.87 20.48
C LEU A 121 -22.70 -15.71 20.13
N HIS A 122 -23.02 -14.69 19.32
CA HIS A 122 -24.40 -14.29 18.93
C HIS A 122 -25.27 -13.67 20.04
N GLY A 123 -24.72 -13.43 21.24
CA GLY A 123 -25.38 -12.65 22.30
C GLY A 123 -25.00 -11.17 22.26
N PHE A 124 -25.97 -10.27 22.41
CA PHE A 124 -25.77 -8.82 22.32
C PHE A 124 -26.50 -8.02 23.41
N GLY A 125 -26.14 -6.73 23.48
CA GLY A 125 -26.71 -5.75 24.41
C GLY A 125 -26.03 -5.75 25.79
N PRO A 126 -26.36 -4.77 26.66
CA PRO A 126 -25.72 -4.60 27.97
C PRO A 126 -25.95 -5.77 28.93
N ARG A 127 -26.94 -6.63 28.64
CA ARG A 127 -27.33 -7.81 29.42
C ARG A 127 -27.13 -9.13 28.68
N CYS A 128 -26.66 -9.10 27.43
CA CYS A 128 -26.48 -10.31 26.60
C CYS A 128 -27.75 -11.14 26.37
N ASN A 129 -28.93 -10.52 26.47
CA ASN A 129 -30.24 -11.15 26.25
C ASN A 129 -30.73 -11.03 24.80
N LEU A 130 -30.08 -10.18 23.99
CA LEU A 130 -30.44 -10.04 22.57
C LEU A 130 -29.74 -11.13 21.78
N ARG A 131 -30.47 -11.88 20.96
CA ARG A 131 -29.93 -12.87 20.02
C ARG A 131 -30.45 -12.49 18.64
N HIS A 132 -29.59 -11.90 17.82
CA HIS A 132 -29.99 -11.48 16.48
C HIS A 132 -28.86 -11.85 15.51
N ASP A 133 -28.97 -13.04 14.92
CA ASP A 133 -28.17 -13.35 13.74
C ASP A 133 -29.04 -13.19 12.50
N GLU A 134 -29.25 -11.94 12.08
CA GLU A 134 -29.93 -11.63 10.82
C GLU A 134 -29.15 -12.15 9.59
N CYS A 135 -27.86 -12.49 9.74
CA CYS A 135 -27.09 -13.07 8.64
C CYS A 135 -27.43 -14.54 8.38
N HIS A 136 -28.00 -15.29 9.35
CA HIS A 136 -28.41 -16.67 9.15
C HIS A 136 -29.49 -16.82 8.07
N SER A 137 -30.36 -15.81 7.91
CA SER A 137 -31.37 -15.77 6.84
C SER A 137 -30.80 -15.46 5.45
N GLN A 138 -29.48 -15.29 5.31
CA GLN A 138 -28.81 -14.90 4.07
C GLN A 138 -29.47 -13.68 3.38
N PRO A 139 -29.60 -12.54 4.07
CA PRO A 139 -30.33 -11.39 3.55
C PRO A 139 -29.63 -10.73 2.34
N CYS A 140 -28.33 -10.94 2.17
CA CYS A 140 -27.56 -10.34 1.08
C CYS A 140 -27.75 -11.12 -0.23
N LEU A 141 -28.36 -10.49 -1.22
CA LEU A 141 -28.62 -11.05 -2.54
C LEU A 141 -27.37 -11.02 -3.45
N ASN A 142 -27.45 -11.66 -4.62
CA ASN A 142 -26.45 -11.57 -5.70
C ASN A 142 -25.00 -11.86 -5.28
N ASN A 143 -24.82 -12.90 -4.47
CA ASN A 143 -23.54 -13.30 -3.87
C ASN A 143 -22.90 -12.19 -2.99
N GLY A 144 -23.72 -11.36 -2.35
CA GLY A 144 -23.26 -10.44 -1.31
C GLY A 144 -22.82 -11.18 -0.05
N THR A 145 -21.78 -10.68 0.61
CA THR A 145 -21.31 -11.24 1.90
C THR A 145 -21.97 -10.50 3.06
N CYS A 146 -22.63 -11.21 3.96
CA CYS A 146 -23.25 -10.62 5.15
C CYS A 146 -22.21 -10.43 6.26
N HIS A 147 -22.19 -9.24 6.85
CA HIS A 147 -21.40 -8.94 8.04
C HIS A 147 -22.32 -8.39 9.12
N LEU A 148 -22.29 -8.99 10.31
CA LEU A 148 -23.00 -8.43 11.46
C LEU A 148 -22.39 -7.07 11.83
N LYS A 149 -23.26 -6.10 12.13
CA LYS A 149 -22.88 -4.75 12.51
C LYS A 149 -23.37 -4.50 13.94
N ASN A 150 -22.46 -4.08 14.80
CA ASN A 150 -22.79 -3.68 16.17
C ASN A 150 -23.43 -2.28 16.16
N ASP A 151 -24.72 -2.21 15.82
CA ASP A 151 -25.51 -0.99 15.90
C ASP A 151 -26.24 -0.92 17.25
N PRO A 152 -25.87 0.00 18.16
CA PRO A 152 -26.50 0.12 19.48
C PRO A 152 -27.99 0.51 19.42
N SER A 153 -28.48 1.03 18.29
CA SER A 153 -29.90 1.34 18.08
C SER A 153 -30.75 0.10 17.76
N GLY A 154 -30.12 -1.01 17.33
CA GLY A 154 -30.80 -2.23 16.92
C GLY A 154 -31.57 -2.12 15.59
N GLN A 155 -31.52 -0.99 14.88
CA GLN A 155 -32.31 -0.79 13.64
C GLN A 155 -31.69 -1.42 12.39
N LYS A 156 -30.36 -1.63 12.36
CA LYS A 156 -29.66 -2.25 11.24
C LYS A 156 -28.54 -3.14 11.77
N SER A 157 -28.85 -4.41 12.06
CA SER A 157 -27.94 -5.32 12.77
C SER A 157 -26.93 -6.04 11.87
N PHE A 158 -27.02 -5.86 10.55
CA PHE A 158 -26.05 -6.34 9.57
C PHE A 158 -25.79 -5.31 8.45
N ILE A 159 -24.73 -5.57 7.69
CA ILE A 159 -24.38 -4.86 6.47
C ILE A 159 -24.00 -5.88 5.39
N CYS A 160 -24.49 -5.66 4.17
CA CYS A 160 -24.11 -6.46 3.02
C CYS A 160 -22.93 -5.85 2.29
N LYS A 161 -21.88 -6.65 2.11
CA LYS A 161 -20.78 -6.33 1.20
C LYS A 161 -21.11 -6.88 -0.17
N CYS A 162 -21.45 -5.99 -1.09
CA CYS A 162 -21.84 -6.36 -2.44
C CYS A 162 -20.65 -6.71 -3.34
N SER A 163 -20.90 -7.58 -4.31
CA SER A 163 -19.94 -7.90 -5.36
C SER A 163 -19.78 -6.73 -6.35
N LYS A 164 -18.76 -6.81 -7.22
CA LYS A 164 -18.35 -5.70 -8.12
C LYS A 164 -19.47 -5.13 -9.00
N TYR A 165 -20.53 -5.91 -9.27
CA TYR A 165 -21.60 -5.56 -10.21
C TYR A 165 -22.92 -5.18 -9.54
N TYR A 166 -22.99 -5.20 -8.21
CA TYR A 166 -24.23 -4.97 -7.47
C TYR A 166 -24.05 -3.93 -6.37
N TYR A 167 -25.15 -3.31 -5.96
CA TYR A 167 -25.22 -2.32 -4.88
C TYR A 167 -26.62 -2.33 -4.24
N GLY A 168 -26.81 -1.50 -3.21
CA GLY A 168 -28.02 -1.48 -2.39
C GLY A 168 -27.76 -2.08 -1.02
N ASP A 169 -28.72 -1.92 -0.12
CA ASP A 169 -28.60 -2.38 1.27
C ASP A 169 -28.53 -3.91 1.37
N TYR A 170 -29.13 -4.60 0.40
CA TYR A 170 -29.19 -6.06 0.28
C TYR A 170 -28.49 -6.55 -1.00
N CYS A 171 -27.71 -5.68 -1.67
CA CYS A 171 -27.10 -5.98 -2.97
C CYS A 171 -28.11 -6.33 -4.07
N GLU A 172 -29.32 -5.77 -3.97
CA GLU A 172 -30.45 -6.06 -4.83
C GLU A 172 -30.41 -5.32 -6.18
N LYS A 173 -29.61 -4.26 -6.29
CA LYS A 173 -29.53 -3.42 -7.49
C LYS A 173 -28.29 -3.73 -8.31
N ILE A 174 -28.41 -3.72 -9.63
CA ILE A 174 -27.30 -3.91 -10.57
C ILE A 174 -26.63 -2.56 -10.84
N LYS A 175 -25.30 -2.51 -10.74
CA LYS A 175 -24.51 -1.34 -11.12
C LYS A 175 -24.53 -1.14 -12.64
N LEU A 176 -24.72 0.11 -13.05
CA LEU A 176 -24.61 0.53 -14.44
C LEU A 176 -23.13 0.56 -14.87
N SER A 177 -22.86 0.42 -16.16
CA SER A 177 -21.49 0.29 -16.66
C SER A 177 -21.14 1.29 -17.76
N ILE A 178 -19.97 1.89 -17.61
CA ILE A 178 -19.27 2.67 -18.62
C ILE A 178 -18.18 1.78 -19.20
N TYR A 179 -18.25 1.57 -20.51
CA TYR A 179 -17.30 0.81 -21.30
C TYR A 179 -16.75 1.69 -22.43
N ILE A 180 -15.44 1.89 -22.44
CA ILE A 180 -14.76 2.75 -23.42
C ILE A 180 -13.70 1.90 -24.09
N ASN A 181 -13.79 1.74 -25.40
CA ASN A 181 -12.73 1.14 -26.20
C ASN A 181 -11.82 2.25 -26.71
N LEU A 182 -10.53 2.16 -26.44
CA LEU A 182 -9.54 3.17 -26.79
C LEU A 182 -8.83 2.79 -28.09
N ASN A 183 -8.89 3.68 -29.07
CA ASN A 183 -8.19 3.53 -30.33
C ASN A 183 -7.02 4.52 -30.42
N MET A 184 -5.97 4.26 -29.63
CA MET A 184 -4.74 5.05 -29.56
C MET A 184 -3.55 4.12 -29.31
N SER A 185 -2.39 4.45 -29.87
CA SER A 185 -1.14 3.72 -29.66
C SER A 185 0.00 4.68 -29.35
N SER A 186 0.55 4.61 -28.14
CA SER A 186 1.70 5.41 -27.69
C SER A 186 2.56 4.63 -26.70
N HIS A 187 3.88 4.90 -26.70
CA HIS A 187 4.82 4.35 -25.72
C HIS A 187 4.65 5.07 -24.39
N THR A 188 3.86 4.49 -23.49
CA THR A 188 3.46 5.11 -22.21
C THR A 188 3.87 4.23 -21.05
N LEU A 189 4.26 4.86 -19.95
CA LEU A 189 4.63 4.14 -18.72
C LEU A 189 3.39 3.79 -17.90
N ALA A 190 2.46 4.74 -17.80
CA ALA A 190 1.22 4.58 -17.06
C ALA A 190 0.14 5.53 -17.55
N SER A 191 -1.10 5.22 -17.17
CA SER A 191 -2.24 6.08 -17.42
C SER A 191 -3.16 6.11 -16.20
N ILE A 192 -3.87 7.22 -16.05
CA ILE A 192 -4.87 7.43 -15.01
C ILE A 192 -6.16 7.85 -15.69
N ILE A 193 -7.24 7.13 -15.38
CA ILE A 193 -8.58 7.45 -15.85
C ILE A 193 -9.34 8.07 -14.69
N GLN A 194 -9.95 9.22 -14.95
CA GLN A 194 -10.73 9.96 -13.97
C GLN A 194 -12.12 10.25 -14.53
N PHE A 195 -13.15 9.93 -13.75
CA PHE A 195 -14.54 10.22 -14.05
C PHE A 195 -15.01 11.37 -13.16
N TYR A 196 -15.57 12.40 -13.78
CA TYR A 196 -15.89 13.66 -13.13
C TYR A 196 -17.37 13.98 -13.15
N ASP A 197 -17.82 14.57 -12.05
CA ASP A 197 -19.09 15.29 -11.97
C ASP A 197 -18.86 16.80 -12.09
N LEU A 198 -19.88 17.51 -12.57
CA LEU A 198 -19.83 18.95 -12.82
C LEU A 198 -20.59 19.69 -11.74
N ARG A 199 -19.87 20.41 -10.86
CA ARG A 199 -20.51 21.33 -9.91
C ARG A 199 -20.60 22.72 -10.53
N LEU A 200 -21.70 22.95 -11.26
CA LEU A 200 -21.97 24.21 -11.97
C LEU A 200 -21.95 25.45 -11.07
N SER A 201 -22.39 25.33 -9.80
CA SER A 201 -22.42 26.47 -8.87
C SER A 201 -21.04 27.03 -8.51
N LYS A 202 -19.97 26.23 -8.68
CA LYS A 202 -18.59 26.59 -8.36
C LYS A 202 -17.64 26.43 -9.56
N LEU A 203 -18.17 26.08 -10.75
CA LEU A 203 -17.38 25.76 -11.94
C LEU A 203 -16.21 24.80 -11.64
N GLN A 204 -16.52 23.71 -10.94
CA GLN A 204 -15.51 22.78 -10.42
C GLN A 204 -15.80 21.34 -10.87
N LEU A 205 -14.74 20.64 -11.28
CA LEU A 205 -14.75 19.21 -11.55
C LEU A 205 -14.56 18.41 -10.25
N LEU A 206 -15.48 17.49 -9.97
CA LEU A 206 -15.43 16.63 -8.79
C LEU A 206 -15.15 15.18 -9.21
N ILE A 207 -13.98 14.66 -8.83
CA ILE A 207 -13.62 13.27 -9.10
C ILE A 207 -14.59 12.34 -8.38
N GLN A 208 -15.24 11.47 -9.13
CA GLN A 208 -16.13 10.43 -8.62
C GLN A 208 -15.43 9.09 -8.52
N HIS A 209 -14.58 8.80 -9.51
CA HIS A 209 -13.87 7.56 -9.61
C HIS A 209 -12.55 7.75 -10.33
N GLN A 210 -11.51 7.06 -9.87
CA GLN A 210 -10.17 7.12 -10.43
C GLN A 210 -9.58 5.71 -10.51
N GLN A 211 -8.88 5.43 -11.61
CA GLN A 211 -8.21 4.15 -11.84
C GLN A 211 -6.83 4.41 -12.42
N VAL A 212 -5.83 3.74 -11.87
CA VAL A 212 -4.45 3.77 -12.38
C VAL A 212 -4.16 2.46 -13.12
N MET A 213 -3.48 2.56 -14.25
CA MET A 213 -3.12 1.42 -15.09
C MET A 213 -1.67 1.53 -15.57
N ILE A 214 -1.00 0.39 -15.71
CA ILE A 214 0.34 0.30 -16.31
C ILE A 214 0.19 0.37 -17.83
N GLY A 215 0.93 1.30 -18.46
CA GLY A 215 0.80 1.60 -19.88
C GLY A 215 -0.57 2.17 -20.27
N LEU A 216 -0.88 2.05 -21.57
CA LEU A 216 -2.15 2.49 -22.16
C LEU A 216 -3.13 1.31 -22.27
N PRO A 217 -4.33 1.38 -21.66
CA PRO A 217 -5.33 0.32 -21.77
C PRO A 217 -6.02 0.32 -23.14
N THR A 218 -6.40 -0.86 -23.62
CA THR A 218 -7.23 -1.00 -24.84
C THR A 218 -8.71 -0.75 -24.54
N SER A 219 -9.17 -1.11 -23.34
CA SER A 219 -10.54 -0.87 -22.90
C SER A 219 -10.58 -0.48 -21.43
N ILE A 220 -11.52 0.40 -21.11
CA ILE A 220 -11.77 0.90 -19.75
C ILE A 220 -13.18 0.48 -19.36
N ARG A 221 -13.32 -0.06 -18.13
CA ARG A 221 -14.61 -0.42 -17.57
C ARG A 221 -14.79 0.14 -16.16
N TYR A 222 -15.84 0.93 -15.98
CA TYR A 222 -16.26 1.47 -14.69
C TYR A 222 -17.72 1.10 -14.41
N ASN A 223 -17.97 0.45 -13.28
CA ASN A 223 -19.33 0.13 -12.84
C ASN A 223 -19.73 1.04 -11.67
N HIS A 224 -20.82 1.81 -11.82
CA HIS A 224 -21.29 2.76 -10.82
C HIS A 224 -22.67 2.41 -10.27
N ASP A 225 -22.94 2.86 -9.05
CA ASP A 225 -24.22 2.75 -8.34
C ASP A 225 -25.11 3.99 -8.49
N ARG A 226 -24.65 5.01 -9.24
CA ARG A 226 -25.40 6.23 -9.53
C ARG A 226 -26.49 6.01 -10.58
N ILE A 227 -27.52 6.87 -10.55
CA ILE A 227 -28.60 6.88 -11.55
C ILE A 227 -28.06 7.31 -12.93
N LEU A 228 -27.24 8.36 -12.95
CA LEU A 228 -26.61 8.89 -14.17
C LEU A 228 -25.11 8.61 -14.13
N ALA A 229 -24.55 8.33 -15.30
CA ALA A 229 -23.12 8.25 -15.50
C ALA A 229 -22.46 9.63 -15.29
N PRO A 230 -21.20 9.67 -14.81
CA PRO A 230 -20.43 10.91 -14.76
C PRO A 230 -20.37 11.58 -16.13
N PRO A 231 -20.62 12.89 -16.24
CA PRO A 231 -20.75 13.58 -17.52
C PRO A 231 -19.43 13.74 -18.28
N LEU A 232 -18.28 13.63 -17.60
CA LEU A 232 -16.97 13.85 -18.18
C LEU A 232 -16.00 12.75 -17.75
N ALA A 233 -15.22 12.24 -18.70
CA ALA A 233 -14.11 11.35 -18.40
C ALA A 233 -12.82 11.83 -19.07
N ILE A 234 -11.74 11.86 -18.30
CA ILE A 234 -10.42 12.33 -18.70
C ILE A 234 -9.43 11.19 -18.51
N LEU A 235 -8.53 11.05 -19.48
CA LEU A 235 -7.38 10.17 -19.45
C LEU A 235 -6.12 11.01 -19.33
N LYS A 236 -5.37 10.81 -18.25
CA LYS A 236 -4.04 11.38 -18.03
C LYS A 236 -2.99 10.33 -18.36
N VAL A 237 -2.10 10.62 -19.29
CA VAL A 237 -1.12 9.68 -19.83
C VAL A 237 0.28 10.13 -19.42
N TYR A 238 1.09 9.22 -18.87
CA TYR A 238 2.47 9.47 -18.46
C TYR A 238 3.46 8.85 -19.45
N ASP A 239 4.15 9.71 -20.20
CA ASP A 239 5.25 9.30 -21.08
C ASP A 239 6.55 9.09 -20.31
N SER A 240 6.77 9.92 -19.28
CA SER A 240 7.96 9.89 -18.44
C SER A 240 7.59 10.22 -16.97
N LEU A 241 8.58 10.22 -16.08
CA LEU A 241 8.38 10.53 -14.65
C LEU A 241 7.86 11.96 -14.41
N SER A 242 8.14 12.89 -15.33
CA SER A 242 7.80 14.31 -15.21
C SER A 242 6.88 14.82 -16.32
N LYS A 243 6.77 14.10 -17.45
CA LYS A 243 5.93 14.50 -18.58
C LYS A 243 4.64 13.69 -18.61
N TYR A 244 3.51 14.40 -18.59
CA TYR A 244 2.19 13.84 -18.77
C TYR A 244 1.33 14.69 -19.71
N GLU A 245 0.33 14.06 -20.30
CA GLU A 245 -0.60 14.66 -21.25
C GLU A 245 -2.04 14.30 -20.89
N TYR A 246 -2.98 15.20 -21.18
CA TYR A 246 -4.41 14.99 -20.92
C TYR A 246 -5.19 14.74 -22.20
N TYR A 247 -6.17 13.86 -22.10
CA TYR A 247 -7.02 13.44 -23.19
C TYR A 247 -8.47 13.38 -22.71
N ILE A 248 -9.40 14.01 -23.42
CA ILE A 248 -10.82 13.87 -23.13
C ILE A 248 -11.34 12.60 -23.83
N LEU A 249 -11.97 11.72 -23.05
CA LEU A 249 -12.56 10.48 -23.56
C LEU A 249 -13.97 10.70 -24.11
N TYR A 250 -14.79 11.45 -23.36
CA TYR A 250 -16.13 11.87 -23.76
C TYR A 250 -16.64 13.02 -22.89
N ILE A 251 -17.64 13.72 -23.41
CA ILE A 251 -18.47 14.70 -22.69
C ILE A 251 -19.93 14.36 -23.04
N GLN A 252 -20.71 13.89 -22.06
CA GLN A 252 -22.10 13.50 -22.27
C GLN A 252 -22.96 13.97 -21.10
N GLN A 253 -24.22 14.34 -21.37
CA GLN A 253 -25.18 14.69 -20.32
C GLN A 253 -26.33 13.68 -20.33
N ASN A 254 -26.77 13.28 -19.13
CA ASN A 254 -27.99 12.50 -18.89
C ASN A 254 -28.03 11.11 -19.53
N VAL A 255 -26.93 10.35 -19.43
CA VAL A 255 -26.87 8.95 -19.88
C VAL A 255 -26.66 8.02 -18.69
N THR A 256 -27.28 6.84 -18.70
CA THR A 256 -27.16 5.83 -17.64
C THR A 256 -26.04 4.83 -17.92
N ASN A 257 -25.91 4.35 -19.15
CA ASN A 257 -24.87 3.42 -19.61
C ASN A 257 -24.12 4.02 -20.80
N ILE A 258 -22.79 3.92 -20.81
CA ILE A 258 -21.96 4.47 -21.88
C ILE A 258 -21.17 3.33 -22.50
N HIS A 259 -21.31 3.11 -23.81
CA HIS A 259 -20.53 2.16 -24.58
C HIS A 259 -20.04 2.87 -25.84
N ILE A 260 -18.76 3.27 -25.85
CA ILE A 260 -18.20 4.09 -26.93
C ILE A 260 -16.84 3.56 -27.39
N ASN A 261 -16.57 3.75 -28.67
CA ASN A 261 -15.21 3.66 -29.22
C ASN A 261 -14.67 5.09 -29.29
N SER A 262 -13.68 5.40 -28.45
CA SER A 262 -13.11 6.74 -28.36
C SER A 262 -11.76 6.81 -29.07
N THR A 263 -11.62 7.79 -29.96
CA THR A 263 -10.33 8.29 -30.45
C THR A 263 -10.04 9.59 -29.67
N PRO A 264 -9.43 9.50 -28.49
CA PRO A 264 -9.31 10.63 -27.59
C PRO A 264 -8.54 11.79 -28.22
N GLN A 265 -9.05 13.00 -28.05
CA GLN A 265 -8.36 14.22 -28.45
C GLN A 265 -7.50 14.74 -27.30
N GLN A 266 -6.27 15.14 -27.62
CA GLN A 266 -5.34 15.73 -26.65
C GLN A 266 -5.78 17.13 -26.25
N CYS A 267 -5.74 17.43 -24.96
CA CYS A 267 -5.87 18.78 -24.43
C CYS A 267 -4.46 19.31 -24.13
N PRO A 268 -3.90 20.19 -24.98
CA PRO A 268 -2.57 20.74 -24.76
C PRO A 268 -2.54 21.71 -23.58
N HIS A 269 -1.36 21.87 -23.00
CA HIS A 269 -1.12 22.92 -22.01
C HIS A 269 -1.10 24.29 -22.70
N VAL A 270 -1.60 25.33 -22.03
CA VAL A 270 -1.68 26.70 -22.58
C VAL A 270 -0.33 27.23 -23.09
N THR A 271 0.79 26.81 -22.50
CA THR A 271 2.14 27.22 -22.96
C THR A 271 2.53 26.70 -24.34
N ALA A 272 1.81 25.71 -24.89
CA ALA A 272 1.99 25.26 -26.26
C ALA A 272 1.60 26.34 -27.29
N PHE A 273 0.77 27.31 -26.89
CA PHE A 273 0.34 28.41 -27.74
C PHE A 273 1.25 29.62 -27.53
N SER A 274 2.07 29.93 -28.54
CA SER A 274 3.03 31.04 -28.54
C SER A 274 2.40 32.40 -28.21
N TYR A 275 1.13 32.62 -28.56
CA TYR A 275 0.39 33.87 -28.28
C TYR A 275 0.22 34.15 -26.79
N ILE A 276 0.20 33.12 -25.94
CA ILE A 276 -0.08 33.25 -24.50
C ILE A 276 1.19 33.27 -23.64
N GLN A 277 2.34 32.86 -24.19
CA GLN A 277 3.61 32.83 -23.45
C GLN A 277 4.04 34.19 -22.88
N ASN A 278 3.54 35.30 -23.45
CA ASN A 278 3.84 36.66 -23.02
C ASN A 278 2.97 37.17 -21.85
N TYR A 279 1.97 36.40 -21.43
CA TYR A 279 1.01 36.80 -20.40
C TYR A 279 1.19 35.97 -19.12
N THR A 280 1.03 36.61 -17.97
CA THR A 280 0.96 35.93 -16.67
C THR A 280 -0.33 35.11 -16.54
N SER A 281 -0.37 34.07 -15.70
CA SER A 281 -1.57 33.18 -15.62
C SER A 281 -2.88 33.94 -15.36
N THR A 282 -2.83 35.02 -14.57
CA THR A 282 -3.99 35.87 -14.25
C THR A 282 -4.50 36.71 -15.42
N THR A 283 -3.63 37.07 -16.37
CA THR A 283 -4.02 37.85 -17.55
C THR A 283 -4.29 36.96 -18.76
N ALA A 284 -3.67 35.79 -18.80
CA ALA A 284 -3.90 34.76 -19.80
C ALA A 284 -5.38 34.33 -19.88
N ILE A 285 -6.07 34.25 -18.74
CA ILE A 285 -7.48 33.82 -18.65
C ILE A 285 -8.42 34.67 -19.52
N PHE A 286 -8.14 35.98 -19.66
CA PHE A 286 -8.95 36.88 -20.50
C PHE A 286 -8.78 36.61 -22.00
N HIS A 287 -7.72 35.91 -22.39
CA HIS A 287 -7.42 35.54 -23.78
C HIS A 287 -7.83 34.10 -24.12
N TYR A 288 -8.38 33.33 -23.18
CA TYR A 288 -8.75 31.93 -23.40
C TYR A 288 -9.86 31.74 -24.45
N HIS A 289 -10.84 32.64 -24.48
CA HIS A 289 -11.87 32.63 -25.54
C HIS A 289 -11.27 32.81 -26.95
N HIS A 290 -10.15 33.54 -27.06
CA HIS A 290 -9.49 33.77 -28.35
C HIS A 290 -8.79 32.50 -28.89
N LEU A 291 -8.35 31.59 -28.01
CA LEU A 291 -7.76 30.31 -28.42
C LEU A 291 -8.76 29.48 -29.23
N CYS A 292 -9.96 29.25 -28.67
CA CYS A 292 -11.02 28.49 -29.34
C CYS A 292 -11.46 29.18 -30.65
N ARG A 293 -11.47 30.51 -30.68
CA ARG A 293 -11.86 31.27 -31.87
C ARG A 293 -10.85 31.15 -33.01
N ASN A 294 -9.56 31.08 -32.68
CA ASN A 294 -8.48 31.01 -33.66
C ASN A 294 -8.25 29.60 -34.19
N ASP A 295 -8.37 28.58 -33.34
CA ASP A 295 -8.20 27.19 -33.72
C ASP A 295 -9.53 26.43 -33.61
N LYS A 296 -10.22 26.27 -34.74
CA LYS A 296 -11.50 25.54 -34.83
C LYS A 296 -11.37 24.03 -34.63
N GLN A 297 -10.15 23.50 -34.55
CA GLN A 297 -9.92 22.09 -34.25
C GLN A 297 -9.66 21.86 -32.75
N LEU A 298 -9.46 22.92 -31.98
CA LEU A 298 -9.19 22.84 -30.55
C LEU A 298 -10.47 22.58 -29.75
N LEU A 299 -10.62 21.36 -29.24
CA LEU A 299 -11.75 20.99 -28.38
C LEU A 299 -11.54 21.41 -26.92
N CYS A 300 -10.31 21.30 -26.44
CA CYS A 300 -9.97 21.51 -25.03
C CYS A 300 -8.51 21.92 -24.88
N PHE A 301 -8.19 22.56 -23.77
CA PHE A 301 -6.82 22.86 -23.31
C PHE A 301 -6.83 22.99 -21.79
N HIS A 302 -5.65 23.04 -21.17
CA HIS A 302 -5.55 23.21 -19.72
C HIS A 302 -4.38 24.11 -19.31
N ASP A 303 -4.49 24.72 -18.13
CA ASP A 303 -3.39 25.37 -17.44
C ASP A 303 -3.05 24.61 -16.13
N GLU A 304 -2.50 25.31 -15.14
CA GLU A 304 -2.13 24.78 -13.82
C GLU A 304 -3.30 24.68 -12.83
N ASP A 305 -4.48 25.22 -13.14
CA ASP A 305 -5.63 25.30 -12.22
C ASP A 305 -6.97 24.86 -12.86
N TYR A 306 -7.10 25.03 -14.18
CA TYR A 306 -8.32 24.94 -14.97
C TYR A 306 -8.15 24.06 -16.20
N LEU A 307 -9.17 23.24 -16.44
CA LEU A 307 -9.39 22.55 -17.70
C LEU A 307 -10.47 23.31 -18.46
N CYS A 308 -10.15 23.76 -19.66
CA CYS A 308 -11.04 24.55 -20.49
C CYS A 308 -11.56 23.73 -21.67
N ILE A 309 -12.85 23.82 -21.92
CA ILE A 309 -13.55 23.13 -23.02
C ILE A 309 -14.16 24.20 -23.92
N CYS A 310 -13.87 24.12 -25.22
CA CYS A 310 -14.43 25.03 -26.21
C CYS A 310 -15.88 24.64 -26.53
N GLU A 311 -16.77 25.63 -26.58
CA GLU A 311 -18.16 25.40 -26.99
C GLU A 311 -18.24 25.07 -28.49
N TYR A 312 -19.32 24.40 -28.93
CA TYR A 312 -19.48 23.96 -30.32
C TYR A 312 -19.37 25.12 -31.34
N ASP A 313 -19.85 26.32 -30.99
CA ASP A 313 -19.76 27.50 -31.86
C ASP A 313 -18.42 28.26 -31.73
N HIS A 314 -17.48 27.74 -30.92
CA HIS A 314 -16.12 28.26 -30.70
C HIS A 314 -16.05 29.73 -30.28
N SER A 315 -17.18 30.30 -29.86
CA SER A 315 -17.32 31.70 -29.45
C SER A 315 -17.00 31.88 -27.96
N ARG A 316 -17.09 30.81 -27.18
CA ARG A 316 -16.93 30.79 -25.72
C ARG A 316 -16.12 29.56 -25.30
N VAL A 317 -15.55 29.68 -24.11
CA VAL A 317 -14.81 28.59 -23.45
C VAL A 317 -15.30 28.48 -22.02
N ASP A 318 -15.52 27.25 -21.59
CA ASP A 318 -15.89 26.94 -20.22
C ASP A 318 -14.68 26.35 -19.51
N CYS A 319 -14.12 27.12 -18.58
CA CYS A 319 -12.98 26.71 -17.77
C CYS A 319 -13.44 26.23 -16.40
N LEU A 320 -13.08 25.00 -16.06
CA LEU A 320 -13.49 24.32 -14.85
C LEU A 320 -12.26 24.02 -14.00
N SER A 321 -12.31 24.38 -12.72
CA SER A 321 -11.21 24.07 -11.81
C SER A 321 -11.10 22.54 -11.66
N PHE A 322 -9.88 22.01 -11.84
CA PHE A 322 -9.62 20.57 -11.77
C PHE A 322 -8.31 20.30 -11.00
N GLY A 323 -8.36 19.37 -10.05
CA GLY A 323 -7.23 19.11 -9.16
C GLY A 323 -6.10 18.33 -9.84
N LEU A 324 -5.09 19.02 -10.38
CA LEU A 324 -3.95 18.41 -11.08
C LEU A 324 -3.09 17.45 -10.24
N SER A 325 -3.14 17.58 -8.91
CA SER A 325 -2.31 16.83 -7.96
C SER A 325 -3.07 15.77 -7.16
N THR A 326 -4.35 15.52 -7.44
CA THR A 326 -5.16 14.55 -6.66
C THR A 326 -4.70 13.11 -6.82
N ASP A 327 -3.96 12.83 -7.89
CA ASP A 327 -3.34 11.54 -8.18
C ASP A 327 -1.99 11.33 -7.49
N GLN A 328 -1.47 12.33 -6.77
CA GLN A 328 -0.16 12.23 -6.12
C GLN A 328 -0.26 11.56 -4.75
N CYS A 329 0.67 10.64 -4.49
CA CYS A 329 0.82 9.96 -3.20
C CYS A 329 2.29 9.92 -2.73
N ASN A 330 2.54 9.46 -1.51
CA ASN A 330 3.88 9.44 -0.89
C ASN A 330 4.35 8.02 -0.53
N LEU A 331 3.90 7.00 -1.27
CA LEU A 331 4.17 5.59 -0.94
C LEU A 331 5.41 5.02 -1.62
N CYS A 332 5.94 5.69 -2.64
CA CYS A 332 7.11 5.25 -3.40
C CYS A 332 8.42 5.77 -2.78
N PHE A 333 9.46 4.94 -2.81
CA PHE A 333 10.82 5.27 -2.40
C PHE A 333 11.65 5.77 -3.58
N SER A 334 12.91 6.15 -3.30
CA SER A 334 13.95 6.41 -4.31
C SER A 334 13.57 7.46 -5.36
N ALA A 335 12.82 8.50 -4.96
CA ALA A 335 12.26 9.52 -5.86
C ALA A 335 11.35 8.97 -6.98
N GLY A 336 10.74 7.79 -6.78
CA GLY A 336 9.70 7.26 -7.65
C GLY A 336 8.44 8.12 -7.65
N LYS A 337 7.82 8.30 -8.82
CA LYS A 337 6.54 9.02 -8.94
C LYS A 337 5.41 8.10 -8.49
N CYS A 338 4.69 8.51 -7.45
CA CYS A 338 3.55 7.77 -6.92
C CYS A 338 2.26 8.25 -7.57
N LEU A 339 1.50 7.30 -8.12
CA LEU A 339 0.21 7.52 -8.75
C LEU A 339 -0.86 6.77 -7.95
N GLN A 340 -1.80 7.50 -7.37
CA GLN A 340 -2.94 6.94 -6.63
C GLN A 340 -3.98 6.38 -7.62
N GLY A 341 -4.51 5.19 -7.37
CA GLY A 341 -5.65 4.61 -8.08
C GLY A 341 -6.96 5.10 -7.49
N ASP A 342 -7.71 4.20 -6.85
CA ASP A 342 -8.92 4.52 -6.11
C ASP A 342 -8.62 5.46 -4.92
N LEU A 343 -9.29 6.62 -4.90
CA LEU A 343 -9.14 7.64 -3.87
C LEU A 343 -9.62 7.17 -2.49
N ASN A 344 -10.53 6.19 -2.44
CA ASN A 344 -11.04 5.64 -1.18
C ASN A 344 -10.16 4.53 -0.62
N ASN A 345 -9.23 3.99 -1.43
CA ASN A 345 -8.38 2.89 -1.05
C ASN A 345 -6.90 3.32 -1.04
N PRO A 346 -6.30 3.59 0.13
CA PRO A 346 -4.92 4.07 0.22
C PRO A 346 -3.88 3.04 -0.26
N ASN A 347 -4.27 1.77 -0.39
CA ASN A 347 -3.38 0.71 -0.86
C ASN A 347 -3.41 0.54 -2.39
N ASP A 348 -4.33 1.20 -3.10
CA ASP A 348 -4.38 1.16 -4.56
C ASP A 348 -3.50 2.26 -5.15
N PHE A 349 -2.23 1.93 -5.41
CA PHE A 349 -1.25 2.86 -5.96
C PHE A 349 -0.31 2.17 -6.94
N LEU A 350 0.30 2.97 -7.82
CA LEU A 350 1.32 2.56 -8.76
C LEU A 350 2.56 3.44 -8.59
N CYS A 351 3.73 2.82 -8.47
CA CYS A 351 5.00 3.53 -8.44
C CYS A 351 5.69 3.47 -9.81
N LEU A 352 5.95 4.63 -10.40
CA LEU A 352 6.85 4.76 -11.54
C LEU A 352 8.27 4.94 -11.03
N CYS A 353 9.08 3.91 -11.20
CA CYS A 353 10.44 3.88 -10.69
C CYS A 353 11.42 4.55 -11.65
N PRO A 354 12.34 5.41 -11.16
CA PRO A 354 13.41 5.94 -11.99
C PRO A 354 14.34 4.83 -12.50
N LYS A 355 15.14 5.17 -13.52
CA LYS A 355 16.18 4.27 -14.04
C LYS A 355 17.03 3.74 -12.87
N CYS A 356 17.36 2.45 -12.89
CA CYS A 356 18.16 1.80 -11.84
C CYS A 356 17.50 1.70 -10.45
N SER A 357 16.16 1.75 -10.40
CA SER A 357 15.39 1.38 -9.21
C SER A 357 14.27 0.40 -9.55
N HIS A 358 14.05 -0.57 -8.66
CA HIS A 358 13.14 -1.71 -8.84
C HIS A 358 12.34 -2.02 -7.58
N GLY A 359 11.29 -2.82 -7.72
CA GLY A 359 10.37 -3.17 -6.65
C GLY A 359 9.02 -2.48 -6.78
N GLN A 360 8.03 -2.93 -6.02
CA GLN A 360 6.65 -2.41 -6.09
C GLN A 360 6.57 -0.95 -5.60
N ARG A 361 7.49 -0.56 -4.72
CA ARG A 361 7.63 0.78 -4.15
C ARG A 361 8.96 1.43 -4.55
N CYS A 362 9.65 0.92 -5.57
CA CYS A 362 11.00 1.37 -5.96
C CYS A 362 12.03 1.24 -4.83
N GLU A 363 11.88 0.25 -3.97
CA GLU A 363 12.67 0.02 -2.75
C GLU A 363 14.11 -0.46 -3.03
N PHE A 364 14.36 -1.06 -4.20
CA PHE A 364 15.67 -1.59 -4.56
C PHE A 364 16.41 -0.64 -5.49
N ILE A 365 17.42 0.05 -4.96
CA ILE A 365 18.29 0.95 -5.73
C ILE A 365 19.55 0.20 -6.17
N THR A 366 19.84 0.17 -7.46
CA THR A 366 21.08 -0.45 -7.98
C THR A 366 22.24 0.54 -8.13
N PHE A 367 21.99 1.86 -8.01
CA PHE A 367 23.03 2.90 -8.04
C PHE A 367 23.93 2.91 -6.80
N ALA A 368 23.40 2.64 -5.60
CA ALA A 368 24.18 2.67 -4.35
C ALA A 368 25.30 1.62 -4.26
N PHE A 369 25.26 0.60 -5.13
CA PHE A 369 26.28 -0.45 -5.21
C PHE A 369 27.02 -0.45 -6.56
N GLY A 370 26.76 0.54 -7.42
CA GLY A 370 27.83 1.07 -8.26
C GLY A 370 28.83 1.70 -7.30
N PHE A 371 29.86 0.94 -6.91
CA PHE A 371 31.03 1.51 -6.27
C PHE A 371 31.38 2.82 -6.97
N THR A 372 31.75 3.82 -6.17
CA THR A 372 32.23 5.18 -6.43
C THR A 372 32.95 5.48 -7.75
N LEU A 373 33.37 4.46 -8.49
CA LEU A 373 34.02 4.53 -9.78
C LEU A 373 33.21 5.26 -10.87
N ASP A 374 31.91 4.98 -11.00
CA ASP A 374 31.04 5.68 -11.97
C ASP A 374 31.02 7.20 -11.69
N SER A 375 30.95 7.60 -10.41
CA SER A 375 30.98 9.01 -9.99
C SER A 375 32.36 9.66 -10.07
N LEU A 376 33.45 8.89 -9.88
CA LEU A 376 34.84 9.36 -9.96
C LEU A 376 35.33 9.54 -11.39
N LEU A 377 34.82 8.75 -12.35
CA LEU A 377 35.19 8.83 -13.78
C LEU A 377 34.41 9.90 -14.55
N ILE A 378 33.23 10.30 -14.06
CA ILE A 378 32.31 11.18 -14.81
C ILE A 378 32.62 12.68 -14.63
N ASN A 379 33.34 13.09 -13.58
CA ASN A 379 33.40 14.52 -13.23
C ASN A 379 34.77 15.13 -12.92
N ASP A 380 35.87 14.37 -13.03
CA ASP A 380 37.19 14.88 -12.68
C ASP A 380 38.10 15.11 -13.91
N LEU A 381 39.07 16.02 -13.74
CA LEU A 381 40.17 16.30 -14.69
C LEU A 381 40.78 14.99 -15.22
N TRP A 382 41.15 14.94 -16.51
CA TRP A 382 41.63 13.73 -17.20
C TRP A 382 42.78 13.02 -16.46
N ILE A 383 43.59 13.77 -15.72
CA ILE A 383 44.69 13.25 -14.90
C ILE A 383 44.19 12.36 -13.76
N ILE A 384 43.11 12.76 -13.09
CA ILE A 384 42.51 12.03 -11.97
C ILE A 384 41.87 10.73 -12.48
N GLN A 385 41.24 10.78 -13.65
CA GLN A 385 40.70 9.61 -14.34
C GLN A 385 41.79 8.56 -14.63
N ILE A 386 42.96 8.99 -15.10
CA ILE A 386 44.12 8.10 -15.35
C ILE A 386 44.63 7.47 -14.05
N VAL A 387 44.74 8.24 -12.96
CA VAL A 387 45.20 7.72 -11.67
C VAL A 387 44.26 6.63 -11.14
N TYR A 388 42.95 6.87 -11.14
CA TYR A 388 41.98 5.89 -10.65
C TYR A 388 41.91 4.63 -11.53
N THR A 389 42.02 4.78 -12.85
CA THR A 389 42.05 3.63 -13.76
C THR A 389 43.29 2.77 -13.57
N CYS A 390 44.47 3.36 -13.37
CA CYS A 390 45.69 2.63 -13.01
C CYS A 390 45.56 1.93 -11.65
N LEU A 391 44.98 2.59 -10.65
CA LEU A 391 44.79 2.02 -9.31
C LEU A 391 43.85 0.80 -9.35
N VAL A 392 42.72 0.90 -10.06
CA VAL A 392 41.79 -0.22 -10.23
C VAL A 392 42.42 -1.38 -11.00
N ALA A 393 43.18 -1.10 -12.05
CA ALA A 393 43.91 -2.12 -12.79
C ALA A 393 44.92 -2.86 -11.90
N LEU A 394 45.65 -2.14 -11.03
CA LEU A 394 46.59 -2.73 -10.07
C LEU A 394 45.89 -3.61 -9.03
N LEU A 395 44.79 -3.12 -8.43
CA LEU A 395 43.98 -3.91 -7.49
C LEU A 395 43.42 -5.17 -8.16
N PHE A 396 43.00 -5.09 -9.42
CA PHE A 396 42.49 -6.22 -10.18
C PHE A 396 43.58 -7.27 -10.45
N LEU A 397 44.78 -6.85 -10.84
CA LEU A 397 45.91 -7.75 -11.06
C LEU A 397 46.30 -8.49 -9.77
N ILE A 398 46.37 -7.78 -8.65
CA ILE A 398 46.63 -8.37 -7.32
C ILE A 398 45.50 -9.33 -6.94
N GLY A 399 44.24 -8.93 -7.17
CA GLY A 399 43.06 -9.74 -6.86
C GLY A 399 43.00 -11.05 -7.65
N ILE A 400 43.26 -11.02 -8.95
CA ILE A 400 43.36 -12.24 -9.78
C ILE A 400 44.50 -13.13 -9.31
N PHE A 401 45.68 -12.56 -9.06
CA PHE A 401 46.84 -13.35 -8.66
C PHE A 401 46.59 -14.06 -7.33
N THR A 402 46.15 -13.32 -6.31
CA THR A 402 45.88 -13.89 -4.98
C THR A 402 44.77 -14.93 -5.01
N ASN A 403 43.68 -14.69 -5.76
CA ASN A 403 42.56 -15.62 -5.84
C ASN A 403 42.83 -16.85 -6.72
N THR A 404 43.70 -16.75 -7.73
CA THR A 404 44.15 -17.91 -8.50
C THR A 404 45.09 -18.79 -7.66
N CYS A 405 45.97 -18.20 -6.86
CA CYS A 405 46.78 -18.93 -5.88
C CYS A 405 45.93 -19.67 -4.85
N SER A 406 44.89 -19.04 -4.29
CA SER A 406 43.97 -19.71 -3.35
C SER A 406 43.20 -20.85 -4.02
N LEU A 407 42.68 -20.64 -5.24
CA LEU A 407 41.97 -21.67 -6.00
C LEU A 407 42.85 -22.90 -6.27
N VAL A 408 44.09 -22.70 -6.71
CA VAL A 408 45.05 -23.79 -6.95
C VAL A 408 45.37 -24.53 -5.64
N THR A 409 45.50 -23.80 -4.53
CA THR A 409 45.83 -24.37 -3.22
C THR A 409 44.68 -25.25 -2.67
N PHE A 410 43.44 -24.78 -2.77
CA PHE A 410 42.26 -25.51 -2.26
C PHE A 410 41.69 -26.53 -3.24
N LYS A 411 42.11 -26.51 -4.52
CA LYS A 411 41.78 -27.57 -5.49
C LYS A 411 42.47 -28.90 -5.17
N ARG A 412 43.59 -28.88 -4.42
CA ARG A 412 44.35 -30.09 -4.08
C ARG A 412 43.53 -31.05 -3.20
N PRO A 413 43.58 -32.38 -3.45
CA PRO A 413 42.75 -33.35 -2.73
C PRO A 413 43.06 -33.41 -1.23
N TYR A 414 44.33 -33.21 -0.84
CA TYR A 414 44.76 -33.21 0.56
C TYR A 414 44.07 -32.10 1.39
N SER A 415 43.97 -30.89 0.83
CA SER A 415 43.33 -29.74 1.48
C SER A 415 41.82 -29.90 1.67
N ARG A 416 41.17 -30.78 0.88
CA ARG A 416 39.72 -31.01 0.88
C ARG A 416 39.25 -32.12 1.82
N THR A 417 40.19 -32.72 2.56
CA THR A 417 39.90 -33.73 3.59
C THR A 417 39.16 -33.13 4.79
N VAL A 418 39.38 -31.84 5.06
CA VAL A 418 38.69 -31.07 6.11
C VAL A 418 37.60 -30.22 5.47
N THR A 419 36.42 -30.16 6.09
CA THR A 419 35.23 -29.41 5.61
C THR A 419 35.55 -27.94 5.26
N VAL A 420 36.46 -27.32 6.02
CA VAL A 420 36.95 -25.95 5.80
C VAL A 420 37.61 -25.78 4.42
N GLY A 421 38.31 -26.78 3.92
CA GLY A 421 38.96 -26.71 2.61
C GLY A 421 37.98 -26.71 1.43
N ASN A 422 36.88 -27.46 1.53
CA ASN A 422 35.80 -27.41 0.53
C ASN A 422 35.09 -26.06 0.55
N TYR A 423 34.92 -25.47 1.74
CA TYR A 423 34.34 -24.15 1.89
C TYR A 423 35.24 -23.05 1.26
N LEU A 424 36.55 -23.03 1.55
CA LEU A 424 37.49 -22.06 0.95
C LEU A 424 37.64 -22.22 -0.57
N TYR A 425 37.48 -23.44 -1.08
CA TYR A 425 37.42 -23.70 -2.51
C TYR A 425 36.20 -23.05 -3.18
N ILE A 426 35.01 -23.19 -2.57
CA ILE A 426 33.77 -22.56 -3.07
C ILE A 426 33.88 -21.03 -3.02
N VAL A 427 34.38 -20.47 -1.92
CA VAL A 427 34.60 -19.01 -1.79
C VAL A 427 35.55 -18.49 -2.87
N SER A 428 36.63 -19.22 -3.18
CA SER A 428 37.58 -18.83 -4.23
C SER A 428 36.94 -18.82 -5.63
N ILE A 429 36.01 -19.75 -5.92
CA ILE A 429 35.25 -19.76 -7.18
C ILE A 429 34.32 -18.54 -7.25
N ILE A 430 33.56 -18.26 -6.19
CA ILE A 430 32.63 -17.13 -6.16
C ILE A 430 33.39 -15.80 -6.30
N ASN A 431 34.53 -15.65 -5.62
CA ASN A 431 35.42 -14.49 -5.75
C ASN A 431 35.96 -14.32 -7.19
N GLN A 432 36.28 -15.43 -7.89
CA GLN A 432 36.77 -15.36 -9.27
C GLN A 432 35.67 -14.89 -10.22
N CYS A 433 34.43 -15.35 -10.01
CA CYS A 433 33.27 -14.87 -10.75
C CYS A 433 33.02 -13.38 -10.45
N ALA A 434 33.11 -12.94 -9.20
CA ALA A 434 32.92 -11.54 -8.83
C ALA A 434 33.95 -10.61 -9.50
N LEU A 435 35.22 -11.01 -9.52
CA LEU A 435 36.30 -10.29 -10.22
C LEU A 435 36.02 -10.18 -11.73
N LEU A 436 35.54 -11.25 -12.37
CA LEU A 436 35.20 -11.23 -13.80
C LEU A 436 34.07 -10.23 -14.11
N PHE A 437 32.98 -10.22 -13.32
CA PHE A 437 31.89 -9.26 -13.49
C PHE A 437 32.31 -7.82 -13.18
N LEU A 438 33.25 -7.61 -12.25
CA LEU A 438 33.84 -6.31 -11.98
C LEU A 438 34.66 -5.79 -13.18
N LEU A 439 35.46 -6.64 -13.82
CA LEU A 439 36.20 -6.27 -15.04
C LEU A 439 35.25 -5.96 -16.21
N LEU A 440 34.20 -6.76 -16.41
CA LEU A 440 33.18 -6.48 -17.42
C LEU A 440 32.52 -5.11 -17.19
N LYS A 441 32.21 -4.78 -15.93
CA LYS A 441 31.67 -3.45 -15.57
C LYS A 441 32.70 -2.34 -15.84
N PHE A 442 33.97 -2.53 -15.50
CA PHE A 442 35.03 -1.56 -15.73
C PHE A 442 35.26 -1.27 -17.21
N ILE A 443 35.29 -2.30 -18.06
CA ILE A 443 35.39 -2.16 -19.52
C ILE A 443 34.18 -1.39 -20.08
N HIS A 444 32.97 -1.67 -19.58
CA HIS A 444 31.76 -0.95 -19.96
C HIS A 444 31.86 0.55 -19.62
N ILE A 445 32.43 0.91 -18.46
CA ILE A 445 32.61 2.29 -18.02
C ILE A 445 33.68 3.02 -18.86
N LEU A 446 34.85 2.40 -19.04
CA LEU A 446 35.95 2.95 -19.86
C LEU A 446 35.59 3.08 -21.34
N GLY A 447 34.79 2.15 -21.86
CA GLY A 447 34.31 2.15 -23.23
C GLY A 447 33.38 3.31 -23.57
N GLY A 448 32.99 4.13 -22.57
CA GLY A 448 32.30 5.38 -22.79
C GLY A 448 31.11 5.24 -23.73
N PHE A 449 30.24 4.25 -23.52
CA PHE A 449 29.08 4.01 -24.38
C PHE A 449 27.98 5.07 -24.13
N THR A 450 28.32 6.31 -24.48
CA THR A 450 27.39 7.43 -24.61
C THR A 450 26.49 7.12 -25.81
N GLY A 451 25.31 6.55 -25.55
CA GLY A 451 24.21 6.54 -26.52
C GLY A 451 23.44 5.23 -26.72
N HIS A 452 23.83 4.10 -26.12
CA HIS A 452 23.04 2.87 -26.19
C HIS A 452 22.31 2.60 -24.86
N ASP A 453 21.07 3.08 -24.75
CA ASP A 453 20.19 2.89 -23.58
C ASP A 453 20.07 1.40 -23.17
N GLY A 454 20.10 0.47 -24.14
CA GLY A 454 20.02 -0.97 -23.88
C GLY A 454 21.22 -1.55 -23.12
N LEU A 455 22.45 -1.19 -23.50
CA LEU A 455 23.67 -1.68 -22.84
C LEU A 455 23.81 -1.09 -21.42
N ASN A 456 23.46 0.18 -21.27
CA ASN A 456 23.40 0.85 -19.97
C ASN A 456 22.35 0.19 -19.05
N LEU A 457 21.20 -0.21 -19.60
CA LEU A 457 20.18 -0.94 -18.86
C LEU A 457 20.67 -2.34 -18.44
N ILE A 458 21.39 -3.05 -19.31
CA ILE A 458 21.98 -4.37 -19.02
C ILE A 458 23.04 -4.26 -17.92
N SER A 459 23.95 -3.29 -18.02
CA SER A 459 24.98 -3.02 -17.02
C SER A 459 24.38 -2.65 -15.66
N CYS A 460 23.33 -1.81 -15.67
CA CYS A 460 22.64 -1.41 -14.46
C CYS A 460 21.80 -2.54 -13.83
N LYS A 461 21.06 -3.33 -14.62
CA LYS A 461 20.15 -4.36 -14.08
C LYS A 461 20.83 -5.69 -13.81
N ILE A 462 21.68 -6.16 -14.72
CA ILE A 462 22.20 -7.54 -14.71
C ILE A 462 23.58 -7.57 -14.05
N ILE A 463 24.52 -6.79 -14.55
CA ILE A 463 25.91 -6.82 -14.06
C ILE A 463 25.98 -6.37 -12.60
N SER A 464 25.33 -5.26 -12.26
CA SER A 464 25.33 -4.73 -10.90
C SER A 464 24.58 -5.64 -9.90
N TYR A 465 23.50 -6.31 -10.34
CA TYR A 465 22.79 -7.29 -9.51
C TYR A 465 23.62 -8.55 -9.24
N ILE A 466 24.25 -9.13 -10.27
CA ILE A 466 25.09 -10.33 -10.10
C ILE A 466 26.27 -10.02 -9.17
N LEU A 467 26.92 -8.87 -9.34
CA LEU A 467 28.02 -8.45 -8.49
C LEU A 467 27.58 -8.29 -7.02
N PHE A 468 26.36 -7.80 -6.78
CA PHE A 468 25.76 -7.73 -5.44
C PHE A 468 25.54 -9.11 -4.82
N VAL A 469 24.96 -10.06 -5.56
CA VAL A 469 24.74 -11.42 -5.07
C VAL A 469 26.07 -12.10 -4.74
N LEU A 470 27.07 -11.98 -5.61
CA LEU A 470 28.37 -12.61 -5.41
C LEU A 470 29.12 -12.01 -4.20
N THR A 471 29.09 -10.69 -4.01
CA THR A 471 29.78 -10.03 -2.88
C THR A 471 29.08 -10.26 -1.54
N ARG A 472 27.74 -10.35 -1.52
CA ARG A 472 27.01 -10.72 -0.30
C ARG A 472 27.18 -12.18 0.07
N THR A 473 27.20 -13.07 -0.92
CA THR A 473 27.43 -14.49 -0.65
C THR A 473 28.84 -14.73 -0.11
N THR A 474 29.86 -14.01 -0.60
CA THR A 474 31.22 -14.11 -0.04
C THR A 474 31.30 -13.56 1.38
N PHE A 475 30.69 -12.39 1.65
CA PHE A 475 30.62 -11.83 3.00
C PHE A 475 29.89 -12.76 3.99
N TRP A 476 28.73 -13.28 3.60
CA TRP A 476 27.95 -14.20 4.43
C TRP A 476 28.69 -15.51 4.69
N LEU A 477 29.39 -16.03 3.68
CA LEU A 477 30.21 -17.20 3.87
C LEU A 477 31.32 -16.91 4.89
N LEU A 478 31.98 -15.74 4.81
CA LEU A 478 33.16 -15.39 5.62
C LEU A 478 32.86 -14.95 7.06
N SER A 479 31.60 -14.58 7.38
CA SER A 479 31.15 -14.25 8.74
C SER A 479 30.72 -15.50 9.50
#